data_AF-A0A8C5TUT6-F1
#
_entry.id   AF-A0A8C5TUT6-F1
#
_cell.length_a   1.000
_cell.length_b   1.000
_cell.length_c   1.000
_cell.angle_alpha   90.00
_cell.angle_beta   90.00
_cell.angle_gamma   90.00
#
_symmetry.space_group_name_H-M   'P 1'
#
loop_
_entity.id
_entity.type
_entity.pdbx_description
1 polymer ?
#
loop_
_entity_poly.entity_id
_entity_poly.type
_entity_poly.pdbx_seq_one_letter_code
_entity_poly.pdbx_strand_id
1 'polypeptide(L)'
;VFLKLCSVIKSPAQSRLCLHGGDRKELSAALSKMPLESQVEELSMRLVIQLDENKALKAALEDTVRKRDEDFKLYQDTVEQVKNSFSQVIQHQRQEKS
;
A
#
# COMPACT_ATOMS: atom_id res chain seq x y z
N VAL A 1 -9.11 6.67 -3.34
CA VAL A 1 -7.85 6.13 -2.79
C VAL A 1 -7.46 4.80 -3.46
N PHE A 2 -8.36 3.81 -3.53
CA PHE A 2 -8.12 2.50 -4.18
C PHE A 2 -7.64 2.59 -5.64
N LEU A 3 -8.26 3.45 -6.45
CA LEU A 3 -7.88 3.67 -7.86
C LEU A 3 -6.49 4.30 -8.05
N LYS A 4 -5.95 4.97 -7.04
CA LYS A 4 -4.66 5.69 -7.12
C LYS A 4 -3.47 4.82 -6.70
N LEU A 5 -3.71 3.71 -5.98
CA LEU A 5 -2.67 2.75 -5.64
C LEU A 5 -2.30 1.86 -6.83
N CYS A 6 -3.29 1.44 -7.63
CA CYS A 6 -3.07 0.64 -8.83
C CYS A 6 -2.27 1.37 -9.93
N SER A 7 -2.26 2.71 -9.95
CA SER A 7 -1.50 3.47 -10.96
C SER A 7 -0.02 3.65 -10.61
N VAL A 8 0.36 3.53 -9.33
CA VAL A 8 1.75 3.74 -8.88
C VAL A 8 2.61 2.49 -9.07
N ILE A 9 2.00 1.30 -9.10
CA ILE A 9 2.67 0.01 -9.29
C ILE A 9 2.48 -0.46 -10.75
N LYS A 10 2.64 0.46 -11.72
CA LYS A 10 2.47 0.12 -13.14
C LYS A 10 3.81 -0.30 -13.74
N SER A 11 4.28 -1.49 -13.38
CA SER A 11 5.29 -2.17 -14.20
C SER A 11 4.64 -2.57 -15.54
N PRO A 12 5.31 -2.38 -16.69
CA PRO A 12 4.75 -2.73 -18.00
C PRO A 12 4.41 -4.23 -18.14
N ALA A 13 4.88 -5.09 -17.23
CA ALA A 13 4.50 -6.49 -17.16
C ALA A 13 3.15 -6.75 -16.44
N GLN A 14 2.70 -5.87 -15.54
CA GLN A 14 1.53 -6.08 -14.67
C GLN A 14 0.19 -5.68 -15.30
N SER A 15 0.21 -5.01 -16.46
CA SER A 15 -1.00 -4.53 -17.11
C SER A 15 -1.88 -5.64 -17.72
N ARG A 16 -1.46 -6.90 -17.68
CA ARG A 16 -2.14 -8.02 -18.35
C ARG A 16 -2.87 -9.01 -17.42
N LEU A 17 -2.75 -8.89 -16.10
CA LEU A 17 -3.18 -9.95 -15.16
C LEU A 17 -4.11 -9.50 -14.02
N CYS A 18 -4.25 -8.20 -13.77
CA CYS A 18 -5.32 -7.69 -12.91
C CYS A 18 -6.63 -7.66 -13.69
N LEU A 19 -7.51 -8.64 -13.51
CA LEU A 19 -8.82 -8.64 -14.16
C LEU A 19 -9.67 -7.49 -13.58
N HIS A 20 -9.78 -6.39 -14.32
CA HIS A 20 -10.84 -5.41 -14.12
C HIS A 20 -12.19 -6.06 -14.46
N GLY A 21 -13.30 -5.46 -14.01
CA GLY A 21 -14.65 -6.01 -14.26
C GLY A 21 -14.95 -6.29 -15.73
N GLY A 22 -14.33 -5.55 -16.66
CA GLY A 22 -14.40 -5.79 -18.11
C GLY A 22 -13.68 -7.06 -18.57
N ASP A 23 -12.48 -7.31 -18.05
CA ASP A 23 -11.62 -8.43 -18.45
C ASP A 23 -12.20 -9.80 -18.07
N ARG A 24 -13.11 -9.84 -17.09
CA ARG A 24 -13.77 -11.07 -16.64
C ARG A 24 -14.69 -11.67 -17.69
N LYS A 25 -15.37 -10.82 -18.49
CA LYS A 25 -16.25 -11.30 -19.58
C LYS A 25 -15.44 -11.88 -20.73
N GLU A 26 -14.33 -11.23 -21.08
CA GLU A 26 -13.42 -11.70 -22.12
C GLU A 26 -12.74 -13.02 -21.72
N LEU A 27 -12.32 -13.14 -20.46
CA LEU A 27 -11.77 -14.38 -19.93
C LEU A 27 -12.80 -15.52 -19.99
N SER A 28 -14.05 -15.24 -19.62
CA SER A 28 -15.12 -16.25 -19.65
C SER A 28 -15.38 -16.75 -21.08
N ALA A 29 -15.38 -15.83 -22.05
CA ALA A 29 -15.51 -16.17 -23.48
C ALA A 29 -14.30 -16.97 -23.99
N ALA A 30 -13.08 -16.67 -23.53
CA ALA A 30 -11.87 -17.42 -23.89
C ALA A 30 -11.88 -18.84 -23.29
N LEU A 31 -12.20 -18.97 -22.00
CA LEU A 31 -12.27 -20.26 -21.31
C LEU A 31 -13.32 -21.19 -21.94
N SER A 32 -14.48 -20.65 -22.35
CA SER A 32 -15.55 -21.44 -22.97
C SER A 32 -15.15 -22.16 -24.28
N LYS A 33 -14.07 -21.71 -24.93
CA LYS A 33 -13.55 -22.28 -26.17
C LYS A 33 -12.50 -23.38 -25.92
N MET A 34 -12.11 -23.60 -24.67
CA MET A 34 -11.04 -24.53 -24.29
C MET A 34 -11.63 -25.82 -23.70
N PRO A 35 -10.93 -26.97 -23.82
CA PRO A 35 -11.26 -28.18 -23.07
C PRO A 35 -11.30 -27.92 -21.55
N LEU A 36 -12.10 -28.69 -20.82
CA LEU A 36 -12.33 -28.48 -19.39
C LEU A 36 -11.03 -28.56 -18.57
N GLU A 37 -10.16 -29.51 -18.90
CA GLU A 37 -8.87 -29.70 -18.24
C GLU A 37 -8.01 -28.44 -18.36
N SER A 38 -7.92 -27.87 -19.58
CA SER A 38 -7.17 -26.64 -19.82
C SER A 38 -7.79 -25.41 -19.17
N GLN A 39 -9.11 -25.37 -19.00
CA GLN A 39 -9.77 -24.30 -18.23
C GLN A 39 -9.37 -24.37 -16.75
N VAL A 40 -9.35 -25.58 -16.18
CA VAL A 40 -8.97 -25.80 -14.78
C VAL A 40 -7.50 -25.41 -14.54
N GLU A 41 -6.60 -25.79 -15.45
CA GLU A 41 -5.18 -25.42 -15.38
C GLU A 41 -4.99 -23.90 -15.45
N GLU A 42 -5.62 -23.22 -16.42
CA GLU A 42 -5.52 -21.78 -16.59
C GLU A 42 -6.07 -21.01 -15.38
N LEU A 43 -7.22 -21.44 -14.85
CA LEU A 43 -7.81 -20.84 -13.64
C LEU A 43 -6.94 -21.07 -12.41
N SER A 44 -6.33 -22.26 -12.28
CA SER A 44 -5.44 -22.59 -11.17
C SER A 44 -4.17 -21.74 -11.20
N MET A 45 -3.55 -21.59 -12.37
CA MET A 45 -2.38 -20.72 -12.55
C MET A 45 -2.70 -19.27 -12.20
N ARG A 46 -3.83 -18.74 -12.69
CA ARG A 46 -4.28 -17.37 -12.36
C ARG A 46 -4.54 -17.19 -10.87
N LEU A 47 -5.11 -18.20 -10.21
CA LEU A 47 -5.37 -18.15 -8.77
C LEU A 47 -4.06 -18.06 -7.97
N VAL A 48 -3.05 -18.86 -8.33
CA VAL A 48 -1.73 -18.79 -7.68
C VAL A 48 -1.11 -17.40 -7.83
N ILE A 49 -1.11 -16.85 -9.04
CA ILE A 49 -0.60 -15.49 -9.30
C ILE A 49 -1.35 -14.46 -8.44
N GLN A 50 -2.67 -14.51 -8.41
CA GLN A 50 -3.50 -13.58 -7.63
C GLN A 50 -3.26 -13.70 -6.11
N LEU A 51 -2.97 -14.90 -5.60
CA LEU A 51 -2.61 -15.13 -4.20
C LEU A 51 -1.26 -14.52 -3.87
N ASP A 52 -0.27 -14.69 -4.74
CA ASP A 52 1.07 -14.10 -4.58
C ASP A 52 1.02 -12.57 -4.64
N GLU A 53 0.28 -12.01 -5.59
CA GLU A 53 0.02 -10.56 -5.69
C GLU A 53 -0.66 -10.04 -4.40
N ASN A 54 -1.68 -10.73 -3.90
CA ASN A 54 -2.35 -10.35 -2.66
C ASN A 54 -1.39 -10.37 -1.47
N LYS A 55 -0.54 -11.40 -1.37
CA LYS A 55 0.45 -11.52 -0.31
C LYS A 55 1.45 -10.37 -0.35
N ALA A 56 1.95 -10.04 -1.55
CA ALA A 56 2.87 -8.91 -1.74
C ALA A 56 2.20 -7.57 -1.38
N LEU A 57 0.95 -7.36 -1.79
CA LEU A 57 0.19 -6.15 -1.47
C LEU A 57 -0.06 -6.01 0.04
N LYS A 58 -0.39 -7.09 0.73
CA LYS A 58 -0.55 -7.09 2.20
C LYS A 58 0.75 -6.72 2.90
N ALA A 59 1.87 -7.33 2.50
CA ALA A 59 3.18 -6.99 3.06
C ALA A 59 3.55 -5.52 2.82
N ALA A 60 3.33 -5.01 1.60
CA ALA A 60 3.58 -3.61 1.28
C ALA A 60 2.69 -2.65 2.08
N LEU A 61 1.43 -3.03 2.34
CA LEU A 61 0.52 -2.26 3.18
C LEU A 61 0.98 -2.24 4.64
N GLU A 62 1.35 -3.39 5.20
CA GLU A 62 1.89 -3.51 6.57
C GLU A 62 3.15 -2.64 6.75
N ASP A 63 4.07 -2.69 5.78
CA ASP A 63 5.27 -1.85 5.78
C ASP A 63 4.95 -0.36 5.67
N THR A 64 3.94 -0.01 4.87
CA THR A 64 3.50 1.39 4.73
C THR A 64 2.92 1.89 6.05
N VAL A 65 2.07 1.10 6.72
CA VAL A 65 1.50 1.47 8.03
C VAL A 65 2.60 1.66 9.06
N ARG A 66 3.54 0.70 9.16
CA ARG A 66 4.67 0.77 10.08
C ARG A 66 5.50 2.04 9.92
N LYS A 67 5.89 2.37 8.68
CA LYS A 67 6.67 3.59 8.39
C LYS A 67 5.89 4.86 8.74
N ARG A 68 4.58 4.88 8.50
CA ARG A 68 3.73 6.01 8.85
C ARG A 68 3.63 6.20 10.37
N ASP A 69 3.58 5.11 11.13
CA ASP A 69 3.57 5.16 12.59
C ASP A 69 4.92 5.67 13.15
N GLU A 70 6.03 5.22 12.57
CA GLU A 70 7.37 5.71 12.89
C GLU A 70 7.51 7.22 12.61
N ASP A 71 7.07 7.69 11.43
CA ASP A 71 7.05 9.11 11.07
C ASP A 71 6.19 9.92 12.05
N PHE A 72 5.01 9.39 12.42
CA PHE A 72 4.09 10.07 13.33
C PHE A 72 4.65 10.17 14.74
N LYS A 73 5.37 9.15 15.21
CA LYS A 73 6.07 9.19 16.49
C LYS A 73 7.18 10.23 16.48
N LEU A 74 8.02 10.24 15.43
CA LEU A 74 9.08 11.24 15.29
C LEU A 74 8.52 12.67 15.28
N TYR A 75 7.39 12.88 14.61
CA TYR A 75 6.70 14.16 14.61
C TYR A 75 6.28 14.57 16.03
N GLN A 76 5.65 13.68 16.79
CA GLN A 76 5.24 13.96 18.18
C GLN A 76 6.45 14.30 19.07
N ASP A 77 7.53 13.52 18.97
CA ASP A 77 8.75 13.75 19.74
C ASP A 77 9.36 15.13 19.42
N THR A 78 9.38 15.50 18.13
CA THR A 78 9.88 16.81 17.67
C THR A 78 9.00 17.95 18.21
N VAL A 79 7.68 17.81 18.15
CA VAL A 79 6.75 18.82 18.67
C VAL A 79 6.94 19.00 20.18
N GLU A 80 7.11 17.89 20.92
CA GLU A 80 7.37 17.95 22.36
C GLU A 80 8.71 18.63 22.66
N GLN A 81 9.78 18.31 21.94
CA GLN A 81 11.09 18.93 22.12
C GLN A 81 11.03 20.44 21.87
N VAL A 82 10.39 20.87 20.78
CA VAL A 82 10.22 22.29 20.46
C VAL A 82 9.43 23.00 21.55
N LYS A 83 8.30 22.43 21.99
CA LYS A 83 7.49 22.97 23.10
C LYS A 83 8.31 23.15 24.39
N ASN A 84 9.14 22.16 24.73
CA ASN A 84 9.97 22.19 25.93
C ASN A 84 11.08 23.25 25.81
N SER A 85 11.74 23.35 24.65
CA SER A 85 12.75 24.38 24.38
C SER A 85 12.17 25.78 24.49
N PHE A 86 11.02 26.05 23.86
CA PHE A 86 10.34 27.33 23.98
C PHE A 86 9.98 27.67 25.43
N SER A 87 9.50 26.69 26.20
CA SER A 87 9.16 26.89 27.62
C SER A 87 10.38 27.25 28.46
N GLN A 88 11.53 26.61 28.21
CA GLN A 88 12.80 26.94 28.87
C GLN A 88 13.25 28.36 28.54
N VAL A 89 13.16 28.78 27.27
CA VAL A 89 13.50 30.15 26.84
C VAL A 89 12.63 31.18 27.57
N ILE A 90 11.31 30.93 27.68
CA ILE A 90 10.40 31.83 28.40
C ILE A 90 10.75 31.91 29.89
N GLN A 91 11.07 30.79 30.53
CA GLN A 91 11.46 30.77 31.95
C GLN A 91 12.76 31.54 32.19
N HIS A 92 13.76 31.33 31.34
CA HIS A 92 15.04 32.02 31.42
C HIS A 92 14.87 33.54 31.29
N GLN A 93 14.12 34.00 30.27
CA GLN A 93 13.84 35.43 30.09
C GLN A 93 13.10 36.07 31.29
N ARG A 94 12.27 35.30 32.01
CA ARG A 94 11.58 35.80 33.21
C ARG A 94 12.55 35.94 34.40
N GLN A 95 13.51 35.03 34.52
CA GLN A 95 14.51 35.05 35.59
C GLN A 95 15.55 36.15 35.36
N GLU A 96 15.98 36.38 34.11
CA GLU A 96 16.96 37.43 33.78
C GLU A 96 16.41 38.87 33.90
N LYS A 97 15.08 39.03 33.88
CA LYS A 97 14.40 40.32 33.99
C LYS A 97 13.95 40.67 35.42
N SER A 98 14.25 39.82 36.40
CA SER A 98 13.97 40.02 37.82
C SER A 98 15.23 40.39 38.59
#